data_AF-A0A3B0PPG9-F1
#
_entry.id   AF-A0A3B0PPG9-F1
#
_cell.length_a   1.000
_cell.length_b   1.000
_cell.length_c   1.000
_cell.angle_alpha   90.00
_cell.angle_beta   90.00
_cell.angle_gamma   90.00
#
_symmetry.space_group_name_H-M   'P 1'
#
loop_
_entity.id
_entity.type
_entity.pdbx_description
1 polymer ?
#
loop_
_entity_poly.entity_id
_entity_poly.type
_entity_poly.pdbx_seq_one_letter_code
_entity_poly.pdbx_strand_id
1 'polypeptide(L)' 'MNYNKMIDHTYLKPEATEKEINKLIDEAKKYGFKTVCVNSSW' A
#
# COMPACT_ATOMS: atom_id res chain seq x y z
N MET A 1 -18.74 -6.73 -7.84
CA MET A 1 -17.79 -5.61 -8.01
C MET A 1 -16.40 -6.06 -7.56
N ASN A 2 -15.35 -5.74 -8.31
CA ASN A 2 -13.95 -5.95 -7.86
C ASN A 2 -13.52 -4.78 -6.97
N TYR A 3 -13.96 -4.77 -5.71
CA TYR A 3 -13.73 -3.66 -4.77
C TYR A 3 -12.24 -3.38 -4.54
N ASN A 4 -11.41 -4.41 -4.55
CA ASN A 4 -9.96 -4.30 -4.49
C ASN A 4 -9.37 -3.41 -5.60
N LYS A 5 -9.94 -3.42 -6.80
CA LYS A 5 -9.51 -2.54 -7.91
C LYS A 5 -10.00 -1.09 -7.78
N MET A 6 -10.76 -0.78 -6.75
CA MET A 6 -11.24 0.57 -6.44
C MET A 6 -10.60 1.15 -5.18
N ILE A 7 -9.76 0.36 -4.49
CA ILE A 7 -9.11 0.74 -3.24
C ILE A 7 -7.63 0.97 -3.48
N ASP A 8 -7.14 2.07 -2.93
CA ASP A 8 -5.73 2.42 -2.87
C ASP A 8 -5.18 2.04 -1.49
N HIS A 9 -4.20 1.15 -1.46
CA HIS A 9 -3.61 0.65 -0.21
C HIS A 9 -2.69 1.72 0.36
N THR A 10 -3.18 2.43 1.38
CA THR A 10 -2.57 3.69 1.82
C THR A 10 -1.83 3.53 3.15
N TYR A 11 -0.57 3.99 3.19
CA TYR A 11 0.27 4.04 4.38
C TYR A 11 1.06 5.36 4.44
N LEU A 12 0.51 6.35 5.15
CA LEU A 12 1.04 7.71 5.21
C LEU A 12 1.76 8.04 6.52
N LYS A 13 2.08 7.04 7.33
CA LYS A 13 2.82 7.29 8.58
C LYS A 13 4.19 7.88 8.26
N PRO A 14 4.59 8.98 8.92
CA PRO A 14 5.87 9.63 8.64
C PRO A 14 7.08 8.76 9.03
N GLU A 15 6.92 7.85 9.99
CA GLU A 15 7.96 6.92 10.44
C GLU A 15 7.90 5.57 9.72
N ALA A 16 7.31 5.50 8.53
CA ALA A 16 7.25 4.26 7.76
C ALA A 16 8.66 3.70 7.54
N THR A 17 8.90 2.47 7.96
CA THR A 17 10.16 1.78 7.73
C THR A 17 10.12 1.00 6.42
N GLU A 18 11.29 0.66 5.88
CA GLU A 18 11.37 -0.07 4.61
C GLU A 18 10.62 -1.41 4.66
N LYS A 19 10.71 -2.09 5.80
CA LYS A 19 10.03 -3.34 6.07
C LYS A 19 8.50 -3.22 6.04
N GLU A 20 7.96 -2.10 6.51
CA GLU A 20 6.51 -1.85 6.51
C GLU A 20 5.99 -1.59 5.10
N ILE A 21 6.74 -0.86 4.28
CA ILE A 21 6.34 -0.65 2.88
C ILE A 21 6.51 -1.91 2.03
N ASN A 22 7.55 -2.71 2.26
CA ASN A 22 7.68 -4.02 1.62
C ASN A 22 6.46 -4.90 1.96
N LYS A 23 6.04 -4.92 3.22
CA LYS A 23 4.82 -5.62 3.64
C LYS A 23 3.57 -5.05 2.95
N LEU A 24 3.46 -3.72 2.85
CA LEU A 24 2.35 -3.04 2.17
C LEU A 24 2.26 -3.45 0.69
N ILE A 25 3.39 -3.50 -0.01
CA ILE A 25 3.46 -3.91 -1.42
C ILE A 25 3.06 -5.38 -1.58
N ASP A 26 3.52 -6.26 -0.70
CA ASP A 26 3.15 -7.68 -0.73
C ASP A 26 1.66 -7.89 -0.47
N GLU A 27 1.06 -7.14 0.47
CA GLU A 27 -0.38 -7.13 0.69
C GLU A 27 -1.13 -6.62 -0.55
N ALA A 28 -0.65 -5.55 -1.19
CA ALA A 28 -1.26 -5.02 -2.40
C ALA A 28 -1.25 -6.03 -3.56
N LYS A 29 -0.16 -6.76 -3.73
CA LYS A 29 -0.08 -7.87 -4.70
C LYS A 29 -1.02 -9.02 -4.32
N LYS A 30 -1.03 -9.42 -3.05
CA LYS A 30 -1.85 -10.53 -2.54
C LYS A 30 -3.34 -10.29 -2.68
N TYR A 31 -3.81 -9.08 -2.37
CA TYR A 31 -5.23 -8.72 -2.40
C TYR A 31 -5.65 -8.05 -3.73
N GLY A 32 -4.69 -7.72 -4.58
CA GLY A 32 -4.92 -7.18 -5.92
C GLY A 32 -5.38 -5.72 -5.92
N PHE A 33 -4.91 -4.91 -4.97
CA PHE A 33 -5.22 -3.49 -4.88
C PHE A 33 -4.83 -2.73 -6.15
N LYS A 34 -5.51 -1.62 -6.42
CA LYS A 34 -5.29 -0.83 -7.65
C LYS A 34 -3.96 -0.09 -7.60
N THR A 35 -3.72 0.62 -6.51
CA THR A 35 -2.50 1.38 -6.28
C THR A 35 -2.08 1.28 -4.82
N VAL A 36 -0.86 1.74 -4.54
CA VAL A 36 -0.31 1.89 -3.20
C VAL A 36 0.03 3.35 -3.01
N CYS A 37 -0.39 3.93 -1.88
CA CYS A 37 -0.13 5.33 -1.54
C CYS A 37 0.78 5.38 -0.32
N VAL A 38 1.96 5.98 -0.46
CA VAL A 38 2.98 6.09 0.59
C VAL A 38 3.34 7.56 0.79
N ASN A 39 3.88 7.89 1.98
CA ASN A 39 4.41 9.24 2.21
C ASN A 39 5.57 9.50 1.24
N SER A 40 5.63 10.67 0.61
CA SER A 40 6.68 11.03 -0.36
C SER A 40 8.09 11.09 0.22
N SER A 41 8.20 11.08 1.55
CA SER A 41 9.47 11.08 2.27
C SER A 41 10.06 9.68 2.45
N TRP A 42 9.31 8.64 2.06
CA TRP A 42 9.76 7.25 2.00
C TRP A 42 10.24 6.92 0.60
#